data_AF-A0A4R2LRB0-F1
#
_entry.id   AF-A0A4R2LRB0-F1
#
_cell.length_a   1.000
_cell.length_b   1.000
_cell.length_c   1.000
_cell.angle_alpha   90.00
_cell.angle_beta   90.00
_cell.angle_gamma   90.00
#
_symmetry.space_group_name_H-M   'P 1'
#
loop_
_entity.id
_entity.type
_entity.pdbx_description
1 polymer ?
#
loop_
_entity_poly.entity_id
_entity_poly.type
_entity_poly.pdbx_seq_one_letter_code
_entity_poly.pdbx_strand_id
1 'polypeptide(L)'
;MGEAVETAAQADEAAIPLTAIALAVGIAVASLYVVYIAPVLFAEVLVDGALSYALFRHLRGHDRQHWLASAFARTIWPFTATAVFLVAVGAAMAAYAPGAKSVGQVVKHASAQRATK
;
A
#
# COMPACT_ATOMS: atom_id res chain seq x y z
N MET A 1 -19.42 14.59 44.82
CA MET A 1 -18.21 14.74 43.99
C MET A 1 -17.55 13.40 43.65
N GLY A 2 -17.45 12.43 44.58
CA GLY A 2 -16.88 11.10 44.28
C GLY A 2 -17.61 10.31 43.18
N GLU A 3 -18.95 10.30 43.19
CA GLU A 3 -19.78 9.57 42.20
C GLU A 3 -19.62 10.10 40.76
N ALA A 4 -19.40 11.40 40.58
CA ALA A 4 -19.17 12.02 39.27
C ALA A 4 -17.78 11.67 38.71
N VAL A 5 -16.78 11.50 39.58
CA VAL A 5 -15.42 11.10 39.20
C VAL A 5 -15.38 9.62 38.82
N GLU A 6 -16.13 8.77 39.52
CA GLU A 6 -16.27 7.34 39.23
C GLU A 6 -16.99 7.10 37.89
N THR A 7 -18.06 7.85 37.62
CA THR A 7 -18.78 7.80 36.34
C THR A 7 -17.91 8.25 35.16
N ALA A 8 -17.08 9.29 35.35
CA ALA A 8 -16.14 9.76 34.34
C ALA A 8 -15.02 8.74 34.06
N ALA A 9 -14.47 8.12 35.10
CA ALA A 9 -13.44 7.10 34.96
C ALA A 9 -13.97 5.84 34.23
N GLN A 10 -15.19 5.43 34.52
CA GLN A 10 -15.81 4.26 33.89
C GLN A 10 -16.23 4.52 32.43
N ALA A 11 -16.58 5.77 32.10
CA ALA A 11 -16.81 6.19 30.72
C ALA A 11 -15.51 6.17 29.89
N ASP A 12 -14.37 6.56 30.46
CA ASP A 12 -13.08 6.54 29.79
C ASP A 12 -12.58 5.11 29.50
N GLU A 13 -12.81 4.18 30.44
CA GLU A 13 -12.45 2.77 30.28
C GLU A 13 -13.31 2.06 29.20
N ALA A 14 -14.57 2.46 29.03
CA ALA A 14 -15.45 1.97 27.97
C ALA A 14 -15.26 2.69 26.61
N ALA A 15 -14.74 3.92 26.61
CA ALA A 15 -14.52 4.70 25.39
C ALA A 15 -13.43 4.09 24.49
N ILE A 16 -12.37 3.54 25.08
CA ILE A 16 -11.26 2.92 24.34
C ILE A 16 -11.71 1.69 23.52
N PRO A 17 -12.39 0.67 24.08
CA PRO A 17 -12.86 -0.46 23.28
C PRO A 17 -13.94 -0.06 22.28
N LEU A 18 -14.84 0.87 22.64
CA LEU A 18 -15.90 1.33 21.74
C LEU A 18 -15.32 2.05 20.51
N THR A 19 -14.33 2.93 20.70
CA THR A 19 -13.63 3.59 19.60
C THR A 19 -12.85 2.61 18.74
N ALA A 20 -12.20 1.61 19.34
CA ALA A 20 -11.52 0.54 18.59
C ALA A 20 -12.49 -0.28 17.72
N ILE A 21 -13.68 -0.62 18.24
CA ILE A 21 -14.73 -1.32 17.49
C ILE A 21 -15.27 -0.43 16.36
N ALA A 22 -15.56 0.84 16.65
CA ALA A 22 -16.03 1.79 15.64
C ALA A 22 -15.01 1.95 14.51
N LEU A 23 -13.71 2.03 14.85
CA LEU A 23 -12.64 2.09 13.86
C LEU A 23 -12.58 0.80 13.02
N ALA A 24 -12.65 -0.38 13.65
CA ALA A 24 -12.63 -1.65 12.96
C ALA A 24 -13.81 -1.80 11.98
N VAL A 25 -15.01 -1.42 12.41
CA VAL A 25 -16.21 -1.39 11.57
C VAL A 25 -16.04 -0.38 10.43
N GLY A 26 -15.52 0.81 10.73
CA GLY A 26 -15.24 1.83 9.71
C GLY A 26 -14.28 1.34 8.64
N ILE A 27 -13.18 0.68 9.02
CA ILE A 27 -12.21 0.09 8.10
C ILE A 27 -12.87 -1.03 7.27
N ALA A 28 -13.67 -1.89 7.89
CA ALA A 28 -14.37 -2.97 7.18
C ALA A 28 -15.34 -2.42 6.13
N VAL A 29 -16.17 -1.44 6.50
CA VAL A 29 -17.12 -0.78 5.59
C VAL A 29 -16.40 -0.04 4.48
N ALA A 30 -15.35 0.72 4.79
CA ALA A 30 -14.55 1.41 3.78
C ALA A 30 -13.92 0.42 2.79
N SER A 31 -13.38 -0.69 3.29
CA SER A 31 -12.78 -1.74 2.45
C SER A 31 -13.82 -2.38 1.53
N LEU A 32 -14.99 -2.75 2.07
CA LEU A 32 -16.12 -3.27 1.29
C LEU A 32 -16.57 -2.27 0.22
N TYR A 33 -16.69 -0.99 0.59
CA TYR A 33 -17.09 0.06 -0.34
C TYR A 33 -16.08 0.22 -1.49
N VAL A 34 -14.78 0.24 -1.19
CA VAL A 34 -13.72 0.31 -2.20
C VAL A 34 -13.78 -0.88 -3.16
N VAL A 35 -13.97 -2.10 -2.65
CA VAL A 35 -14.11 -3.31 -3.48
C VAL A 35 -15.38 -3.26 -4.32
N TYR A 36 -16.47 -2.68 -3.79
CA TYR A 36 -17.74 -2.54 -4.50
C TYR A 36 -17.66 -1.53 -5.67
N ILE A 37 -16.97 -0.39 -5.49
CA ILE A 37 -16.84 0.63 -6.55
C ILE A 37 -15.76 0.29 -7.57
N ALA A 38 -14.78 -0.53 -7.22
CA ALA A 38 -13.64 -0.87 -8.07
C ALA A 38 -14.01 -1.39 -9.47
N PRO A 39 -15.01 -2.27 -9.66
CA PRO A 39 -15.35 -2.81 -10.98
C PRO A 39 -15.84 -1.74 -11.96
N VAL A 40 -16.62 -0.77 -11.49
CA VAL A 40 -17.18 0.30 -12.32
C VAL A 40 -16.11 1.31 -12.70
N LEU A 41 -15.31 1.75 -11.71
CA LEU A 41 -14.18 2.66 -11.95
C LEU A 41 -13.14 2.02 -12.88
N PHE A 42 -12.88 0.73 -12.70
CA PHE A 42 -11.97 0.00 -13.58
C PHE A 42 -12.52 -0.09 -15.01
N ALA A 43 -13.82 -0.36 -15.18
CA ALA A 43 -14.45 -0.38 -16.50
C ALA A 43 -14.35 0.99 -17.18
N GLU A 44 -14.61 2.08 -16.46
CA GLU A 44 -14.51 3.45 -16.97
C GLU A 44 -13.07 3.78 -17.42
N VAL A 45 -12.08 3.55 -16.55
CA VAL A 45 -10.66 3.77 -16.87
C VAL A 45 -10.18 2.86 -18.01
N LEU A 46 -10.66 1.61 -18.07
CA LEU A 46 -10.31 0.67 -19.14
C LEU A 46 -10.91 1.08 -20.48
N VAL A 47 -12.16 1.56 -20.50
CA VAL A 47 -12.82 2.09 -21.70
C VAL A 47 -12.11 3.34 -22.19
N ASP A 48 -11.80 4.28 -21.30
CA ASP A 48 -11.09 5.52 -21.64
C ASP A 48 -9.66 5.25 -22.13
N GLY A 49 -8.97 4.33 -21.46
CA GLY A 49 -7.64 3.87 -21.85
C GLY A 49 -7.65 3.16 -23.21
N ALA A 50 -8.64 2.28 -23.44
CA ALA A 50 -8.79 1.56 -24.70
C ALA A 50 -9.16 2.48 -25.86
N LEU A 51 -10.09 3.43 -25.66
CA LEU A 51 -10.47 4.45 -26.64
C LEU A 51 -9.29 5.36 -26.98
N SER A 52 -8.57 5.85 -25.96
CA SER A 52 -7.36 6.65 -26.16
C SER A 52 -6.31 5.87 -26.92
N TYR A 53 -6.09 4.61 -26.58
CA TYR A 53 -5.15 3.73 -27.27
C TYR A 53 -5.56 3.45 -28.72
N ALA A 54 -6.85 3.15 -28.96
CA ALA A 54 -7.38 2.87 -30.29
C ALA A 54 -7.31 4.11 -31.18
N LEU A 55 -7.65 5.29 -30.66
CA LEU A 55 -7.52 6.57 -31.36
C LEU A 55 -6.05 6.85 -31.68
N PHE A 56 -5.16 6.67 -30.71
CA PHE A 56 -3.73 6.87 -30.89
C PHE A 56 -3.12 5.88 -31.90
N ARG A 57 -3.60 4.64 -31.92
CA ARG A 57 -3.26 3.59 -32.88
C ARG A 57 -3.75 3.94 -34.29
N HIS A 58 -4.97 4.46 -34.42
CA HIS A 58 -5.57 4.82 -35.70
C HIS A 58 -4.90 6.03 -36.34
N LEU A 59 -4.54 7.05 -35.56
CA LEU A 59 -3.82 8.24 -36.08
C LEU A 59 -2.34 8.00 -36.37
N ARG A 60 -1.71 6.95 -35.82
CA ARG A 60 -0.26 6.71 -35.94
C ARG A 60 0.12 5.52 -36.82
N GLY A 61 -0.78 5.08 -37.70
CA GLY A 61 -0.65 3.88 -38.53
C GLY A 61 0.54 3.81 -39.50
N HIS A 62 1.37 4.85 -39.65
CA HIS A 62 2.41 4.88 -40.68
C HIS A 62 3.89 4.90 -40.23
N ASP A 63 4.29 5.22 -38.98
CA ASP A 63 5.74 5.45 -38.73
C ASP A 63 6.35 5.14 -37.34
N ARG A 64 5.61 4.62 -36.34
CA ARG A 64 6.15 4.67 -34.94
C ARG A 64 5.97 3.47 -34.03
N GLN A 65 5.95 2.24 -34.55
CA GLN A 65 6.00 1.00 -33.75
C GLN A 65 7.24 0.95 -32.81
N HIS A 66 8.30 1.70 -33.14
CA HIS A 66 9.53 1.77 -32.37
C HIS A 66 9.48 2.68 -31.13
N TRP A 67 8.62 3.71 -31.07
CA TRP A 67 8.70 4.70 -29.97
C TRP A 67 8.10 4.19 -28.66
N LEU A 68 6.94 3.53 -28.72
CA LEU A 68 6.33 2.87 -27.55
C LEU A 68 7.20 1.72 -27.04
N ALA A 69 7.71 0.90 -27.96
CA ALA A 69 8.66 -0.15 -27.63
C ALA A 69 9.93 0.42 -26.98
N SER A 70 10.46 1.54 -27.50
CA SER A 70 11.65 2.19 -26.94
C SER A 70 11.38 2.82 -25.57
N ALA A 71 10.21 3.43 -25.35
CA ALA A 71 9.83 3.98 -24.05
C ALA A 71 9.71 2.87 -23.01
N PHE A 72 9.04 1.77 -23.34
CA PHE A 72 8.87 0.62 -22.45
C PHE A 72 10.21 -0.09 -22.17
N ALA A 73 11.05 -0.30 -23.20
CA ALA A 73 12.39 -0.86 -23.04
C ALA A 73 13.31 0.04 -22.18
N ARG A 74 13.06 1.35 -22.17
CA ARG A 74 13.85 2.30 -21.37
C ARG A 74 13.35 2.46 -19.94
N THR A 75 12.08 2.16 -19.65
CA THR A 75 11.54 2.16 -18.29
C THR A 75 11.67 0.80 -17.59
N ILE A 76 11.75 -0.30 -18.34
CA ILE A 76 11.88 -1.63 -17.72
C ILE A 76 13.23 -1.81 -17.02
N TRP A 77 14.32 -1.29 -17.59
CA TRP A 77 15.64 -1.35 -16.96
C TRP A 77 15.70 -0.68 -15.57
N PRO A 78 15.31 0.59 -15.40
CA PRO A 78 15.31 1.22 -14.08
C PRO A 78 14.32 0.56 -13.12
N PHE A 79 13.17 0.07 -13.60
CA PHE A 79 12.21 -0.67 -12.77
C PHE A 79 12.76 -2.02 -12.28
N THR A 80 13.37 -2.80 -13.16
CA THR A 80 13.98 -4.09 -12.79
C THR A 80 15.14 -3.86 -11.82
N ALA A 81 15.94 -2.82 -12.02
CA ALA A 81 17.03 -2.48 -11.10
C ALA A 81 16.51 -2.16 -9.68
N THR A 82 15.46 -1.34 -9.56
CA THR A 82 14.86 -1.02 -8.24
C THR A 82 14.16 -2.23 -7.62
N ALA A 83 13.47 -3.05 -8.42
CA ALA A 83 12.86 -4.28 -7.95
C ALA A 83 13.89 -5.26 -7.39
N VAL A 84 15.00 -5.49 -8.11
CA VAL A 84 16.10 -6.36 -7.65
C VAL A 84 16.73 -5.80 -6.38
N PHE A 85 16.95 -4.48 -6.32
CA PHE A 85 17.46 -3.83 -5.10
C PHE A 85 16.54 -4.06 -3.90
N LEU A 86 15.23 -3.87 -4.05
CA LEU A 86 14.25 -4.10 -2.99
C LEU A 86 14.20 -5.56 -2.54
N VAL A 87 14.29 -6.50 -3.48
CA VAL A 87 14.38 -7.94 -3.18
C VAL A 87 15.63 -8.24 -2.36
N ALA A 88 16.79 -7.71 -2.77
CA ALA A 88 18.05 -7.90 -2.06
C ALA A 88 17.99 -7.32 -0.64
N VAL A 89 17.45 -6.11 -0.49
CA VAL A 89 17.26 -5.47 0.82
C VAL A 89 16.31 -6.29 1.70
N GLY A 90 15.18 -6.75 1.15
CA GLY A 90 14.23 -7.61 1.86
C GLY A 90 14.84 -8.94 2.31
N ALA A 91 15.64 -9.58 1.44
CA ALA A 91 16.37 -10.81 1.79
C ALA A 91 17.40 -10.57 2.89
N ALA A 92 18.14 -9.45 2.83
CA ALA A 92 19.10 -9.07 3.87
C ALA A 92 18.39 -8.80 5.21
N MET A 93 17.24 -8.12 5.19
CA MET A 93 16.43 -7.89 6.39
C MET A 93 15.92 -9.21 7.00
N ALA A 94 15.47 -10.15 6.17
CA ALA A 94 15.00 -11.46 6.60
C ALA A 94 16.14 -12.31 7.22
N ALA A 95 17.35 -12.22 6.67
CA ALA A 95 18.53 -12.90 7.21
C ALA A 95 19.03 -12.24 8.52
N TYR A 96 18.93 -10.92 8.65
CA TYR A 96 19.37 -10.17 9.82
C TYR A 96 18.45 -10.35 11.04
N ALA A 97 17.14 -10.41 10.82
CA ALA A 97 16.14 -10.57 11.87
C ALA A 97 15.17 -11.73 11.52
N PRO A 98 15.61 -13.00 11.64
CA PRO A 98 14.77 -14.15 11.37
C PRO A 98 13.58 -14.17 12.33
N GLY A 99 12.38 -13.88 11.81
CA GLY A 99 11.14 -13.78 12.59
C GLY A 99 10.44 -12.41 12.54
N ALA A 100 11.10 -11.37 12.01
CA ALA A 100 10.46 -10.09 11.76
C ALA A 100 9.44 -10.21 10.62
N LYS A 101 8.16 -9.92 10.91
CA LYS A 101 7.06 -9.89 9.94
C LYS A 101 6.76 -8.46 9.44
N SER A 102 7.53 -7.47 9.88
CA SER A 102 7.42 -6.09 9.40
C SER A 102 8.76 -5.34 9.46
N VAL A 103 8.91 -4.31 8.63
CA VAL A 103 10.10 -3.45 8.59
C VAL A 103 10.36 -2.79 9.94
N GLY A 104 9.30 -2.40 10.66
CA GLY A 104 9.42 -1.81 12.00
C GLY A 104 10.02 -2.75 13.04
N GLN A 105 9.79 -4.05 12.92
CA GLN A 105 10.42 -5.06 13.81
C GLN A 105 11.92 -5.19 13.55
N VAL A 106 12.35 -5.08 12.28
CA VAL A 106 13.77 -5.08 11.91
C VAL A 106 14.50 -3.87 12.53
N VAL A 107 13.90 -2.68 12.43
CA VAL A 107 14.46 -1.45 13.02
C VAL A 107 14.57 -1.54 14.54
N LYS A 108 13.54 -2.06 15.21
CA LYS A 108 13.57 -2.30 16.67
C LYS A 108 14.66 -3.29 17.09
N HIS A 109 14.89 -4.34 16.31
CA HIS A 109 15.96 -5.32 16.57
C HIS A 109 17.35 -4.67 16.43
N ALA A 110 17.54 -3.82 15.41
CA ALA A 110 18.79 -3.07 15.22
C ALA A 110 19.05 -2.07 16.36
N SER A 111 18.04 -1.34 16.82
CA SER A 111 18.20 -0.41 17.95
C SER A 111 18.48 -1.12 19.27
N ALA A 112 17.89 -2.30 19.50
CA ALA A 112 18.15 -3.12 20.69
C ALA A 112 19.59 -3.63 20.72
N GLN A 113 20.11 -4.16 19.60
CA GLN A 113 21.52 -4.58 19.51
C GLN A 113 22.50 -3.42 19.74
N ARG A 114 22.17 -2.22 19.23
CA ARG A 114 23.01 -1.03 19.38
C ARG A 114 23.05 -0.48 20.81
N ALA A 115 22.05 -0.77 21.63
CA ALA A 115 22.02 -0.43 23.05
C ALA A 115 22.74 -1.46 23.94
N THR A 116 23.06 -2.65 23.40
CA THR A 116 23.74 -3.73 24.13
C THR A 116 25.26 -3.75 23.88
N LYS A 117 25.75 -2.88 22.98
CA LYS A 117 27.16 -2.67 22.67
C LYS A 117 27.64 -1.36 23.28
#